data_AF-A0A950CP80-F1
#
_entry.id   AF-A0A950CP80-F1
#
_cell.length_a   1.000
_cell.length_b   1.000
_cell.length_c   1.000
_cell.angle_alpha   90.00
_cell.angle_beta   90.00
_cell.angle_gamma   90.00
#
_symmetry.space_group_name_H-M   'P 1'
#
loop_
_entity.id
_entity.type
_entity.pdbx_description
1 polymer ?
#
loop_
_entity_poly.entity_id
_entity_poly.type
_entity_poly.pdbx_seq_one_letter_code
_entity_poly.pdbx_strand_id
1 'polypeptide(L)'
;MGVARQYSGTAGKVTNCQVTVNCHYAERTLAWPVATRLYLPQEWAADETRRQQAHVPAAIRFQTKAELALALLDEANACGVQHSCVTCDADYGDNPRFLNGLGARGEYYVAAVRASFSVSVG
;
A
#
# COMPACT_ATOMS: atom_id res chain seq x y z
N MET A 1 13.78 -13.39 -2.94
CA MET A 1 12.75 -12.69 -2.16
C MET A 1 12.05 -11.65 -3.03
N GLY A 2 10.79 -11.84 -3.43
CA GLY A 2 9.85 -10.81 -3.93
C GLY A 2 10.27 -9.80 -5.03
N VAL A 3 11.47 -9.91 -5.62
CA VAL A 3 11.98 -8.97 -6.62
C VAL A 3 11.30 -9.23 -7.96
N ALA A 4 10.80 -8.16 -8.57
CA ALA A 4 10.30 -8.17 -9.95
C ALA A 4 10.56 -6.82 -10.60
N ARG A 5 10.37 -6.72 -11.92
CA ARG A 5 10.44 -5.45 -12.65
C ARG A 5 9.26 -4.57 -12.24
N GLN A 6 9.54 -3.55 -11.44
CA GLN A 6 8.54 -2.64 -10.89
C GLN A 6 9.08 -1.21 -10.93
N TYR A 7 8.19 -0.21 -10.96
CA TYR A 7 8.61 1.18 -10.81
C TYR A 7 9.21 1.37 -9.42
N SER A 8 10.48 1.78 -9.38
CA SER A 8 11.16 2.18 -8.16
C SER A 8 11.24 3.70 -8.13
N GLY A 9 10.57 4.32 -7.15
CA GLY A 9 10.66 5.77 -6.95
C GLY A 9 12.09 6.24 -6.73
N THR A 10 12.89 5.48 -5.97
CA THR A 10 14.31 5.77 -5.73
C THR A 10 15.14 5.73 -7.00
N ALA A 11 14.87 4.79 -7.91
CA ALA A 11 15.60 4.67 -9.17
C ALA A 11 15.00 5.54 -10.30
N GLY A 12 13.82 6.12 -10.10
CA GLY A 12 13.06 6.88 -11.10
C GLY A 12 12.61 6.06 -12.31
N LYS A 13 12.68 4.73 -12.26
CA LYS A 13 12.43 3.85 -13.41
C LYS A 13 11.93 2.46 -13.01
N VAL A 14 11.41 1.74 -14.00
CA VAL A 14 11.11 0.32 -13.86
C VAL A 14 12.42 -0.47 -13.83
N THR A 15 12.68 -1.12 -12.71
CA THR A 15 13.87 -1.96 -12.50
C THR A 15 13.50 -3.17 -11.67
N ASN A 16 14.39 -4.17 -11.62
CA ASN A 16 14.25 -5.26 -10.67
C ASN A 16 14.45 -4.71 -9.26
N CYS A 17 13.38 -4.64 -8.49
CA CYS A 17 13.41 -4.20 -7.11
C CYS A 17 12.36 -4.93 -6.26
N GLN A 18 12.56 -4.81 -4.95
CA GLN A 18 11.52 -5.05 -3.96
C GLN A 18 10.76 -3.76 -3.71
N VAL A 19 9.47 -3.89 -3.38
CA VAL A 19 8.62 -2.75 -3.04
C VAL A 19 7.95 -3.04 -1.71
N THR A 20 7.93 -2.07 -0.82
CA THR A 20 7.19 -2.09 0.43
C THR A 20 6.03 -1.12 0.38
N VAL A 21 4.91 -1.49 0.98
CA VAL A 21 3.83 -0.56 1.33
C VAL A 21 4.03 -0.17 2.78
N ASN A 22 3.93 1.12 3.08
CA ASN A 22 4.21 1.66 4.40
C ASN A 22 3.04 2.54 4.88
N CYS A 23 2.72 2.44 6.17
CA CYS A 23 1.83 3.36 6.87
C CYS A 23 2.68 4.17 7.85
N HIS A 24 2.60 5.49 7.73
CA HIS A 24 3.32 6.43 8.59
C HIS A 24 2.32 7.33 9.28
N TYR A 25 2.52 7.53 10.59
CA TYR A 25 1.89 8.61 11.31
C TYR A 25 2.71 9.87 11.06
N ALA A 26 2.06 10.98 10.74
CA ALA A 26 2.72 12.26 10.54
C ALA A 26 1.96 13.36 11.26
N GLU A 27 2.70 14.23 11.94
CA GLU A 27 2.21 15.52 12.38
C GLU A 27 3.17 16.63 11.91
N ARG A 28 3.02 17.84 12.42
CA ARG A 28 3.76 19.03 12.00
C ARG A 28 5.28 18.89 12.12
N THR A 29 5.82 18.21 13.14
CA THR A 29 7.27 18.17 13.39
C THR A 29 7.89 16.77 13.33
N LEU A 30 7.09 15.71 13.31
CA LEU A 30 7.55 14.33 13.22
C LEU A 30 6.76 13.49 12.21
N ALA A 31 7.45 12.47 11.71
CA ALA A 31 6.84 11.34 11.04
C ALA A 31 7.38 10.05 11.67
N TRP A 32 6.49 9.10 11.94
CA TRP A 32 6.82 7.83 12.56
C TRP A 32 6.31 6.66 11.69
N PRO A 33 7.17 5.68 11.34
CA PRO A 33 6.72 4.48 10.65
C PRO A 33 5.87 3.62 11.60
N VAL A 34 4.59 3.46 11.29
CA VAL A 34 3.66 2.67 12.11
C VAL A 34 3.70 1.21 11.71
N ALA A 35 3.63 0.94 10.41
CA ALA A 35 3.62 -0.42 9.90
C ALA A 35 4.16 -0.49 8.47
N THR A 36 4.72 -1.65 8.12
CA THR A 36 5.25 -1.92 6.77
C THR A 36 4.95 -3.35 6.35
N ARG A 37 4.75 -3.55 5.05
CA ARG A 37 4.62 -4.86 4.42
C ARG A 37 5.38 -4.91 3.11
N LEU A 38 6.08 -6.00 2.87
CA LEU A 38 6.67 -6.30 1.57
C LEU A 38 5.56 -6.69 0.58
N TYR A 39 5.52 -6.02 -0.57
CA TYR A 39 4.64 -6.42 -1.67
C TYR A 39 5.23 -7.64 -2.38
N LEU A 40 4.48 -8.74 -2.40
CA LEU A 40 4.84 -9.96 -3.11
C LEU A 40 4.14 -9.96 -4.48
N PRO A 41 4.87 -9.86 -5.61
CA PRO A 41 4.26 -9.87 -6.93
C PRO A 41 3.47 -11.16 -7.19
N GLN A 42 2.43 -11.08 -8.03
CA GLN A 42 1.57 -12.24 -8.31
C GLN A 42 2.34 -13.44 -8.87
N GLU A 43 3.32 -13.21 -9.74
CA GLU A 43 4.22 -14.24 -10.27
C GLU A 43 5.01 -14.96 -9.15
N TRP A 44 5.38 -14.25 -8.09
CA TRP A 44 6.04 -14.83 -6.93
C TRP A 44 5.04 -15.61 -6.08
N ALA A 45 3.85 -15.05 -5.86
CA ALA A 45 2.82 -15.69 -5.05
C ALA A 45 2.35 -17.02 -5.65
N ALA A 46 2.35 -17.12 -6.98
CA ALA A 46 1.95 -18.30 -7.75
C ALA A 46 3.04 -19.38 -7.89
N ASP A 47 4.31 -19.06 -7.62
CA ASP A 47 5.43 -20.00 -7.75
C ASP A 47 5.80 -20.60 -6.38
N GLU A 48 5.24 -21.77 -6.08
CA GLU A 48 5.45 -22.43 -4.79
C GLU A 48 6.92 -22.85 -4.57
N THR A 49 7.58 -23.37 -5.61
CA THR A 49 9.00 -23.76 -5.53
C THR A 49 9.88 -22.58 -5.18
N ARG A 50 9.69 -21.44 -5.87
CA ARG A 50 10.45 -20.22 -5.63
C ARG A 50 10.14 -19.62 -4.26
N ARG A 51 8.90 -19.74 -3.78
CA ARG A 51 8.50 -19.32 -2.42
C ARG A 51 9.17 -20.16 -1.35
N GLN A 52 9.19 -21.48 -1.51
CA GLN A 52 9.83 -22.40 -0.56
C GLN A 52 11.34 -22.14 -0.48
N GLN A 53 12.01 -22.00 -1.63
CA GLN A 53 13.45 -21.69 -1.70
C GLN A 53 13.79 -20.34 -1.07
N ALA A 54 12.90 -19.35 -1.17
CA ALA A 54 13.06 -18.04 -0.57
C ALA A 54 12.48 -17.94 0.85
N HIS A 55 12.01 -19.04 1.44
CA HIS A 55 11.39 -19.07 2.77
C HIS A 55 10.22 -18.08 2.94
N VAL A 56 9.45 -17.83 1.88
CA VAL A 56 8.25 -16.98 1.95
C VAL A 56 7.18 -17.72 2.76
N PRO A 57 6.65 -17.16 3.86
CA PRO A 57 5.69 -17.86 4.69
C PRO A 57 4.44 -18.32 3.93
N ALA A 58 3.95 -19.50 4.27
CA ALA A 58 2.80 -20.12 3.62
C ALA A 58 1.48 -19.38 3.87
N ALA A 59 1.42 -18.42 4.80
CA ALA A 59 0.26 -17.54 5.00
C ALA A 59 0.23 -16.34 4.03
N ILE A 60 1.39 -15.93 3.51
CA ILE A 60 1.45 -14.78 2.59
C ILE A 60 0.85 -15.18 1.25
N ARG A 61 -0.15 -14.41 0.80
CA ARG A 61 -0.79 -14.52 -0.52
C ARG A 61 -0.55 -13.23 -1.30
N PHE A 62 -0.83 -13.29 -2.59
CA PHE A 62 -0.88 -12.08 -3.39
C PHE A 62 -1.95 -11.13 -2.82
N GLN A 63 -1.57 -9.87 -2.66
CA GLN A 63 -2.44 -8.76 -2.33
C GLN A 63 -1.98 -7.57 -3.15
N THR A 64 -2.91 -6.79 -3.68
CA THR A 64 -2.61 -5.52 -4.32
C THR A 64 -2.02 -4.53 -3.31
N LYS A 65 -1.30 -3.51 -3.79
CA LYS A 65 -0.76 -2.46 -2.91
C LYS A 65 -1.86 -1.72 -2.14
N ALA A 66 -3.03 -1.52 -2.76
CA ALA A 66 -4.18 -0.91 -2.11
C ALA A 66 -4.74 -1.79 -0.97
N GLU A 67 -4.85 -3.10 -1.18
CA GLU A 67 -5.25 -4.05 -0.13
C GLU A 67 -4.25 -4.06 1.02
N LEU A 68 -2.95 -4.06 0.73
CA LEU A 68 -1.90 -3.95 1.74
C LEU A 68 -1.99 -2.63 2.53
N ALA A 69 -2.20 -1.50 1.85
CA ALA A 69 -2.30 -0.19 2.50
C ALA A 69 -3.52 -0.13 3.44
N LEU A 70 -4.67 -0.64 3.02
CA LEU A 70 -5.86 -0.72 3.87
C LEU A 70 -5.65 -1.67 5.07
N ALA A 71 -5.00 -2.82 4.86
CA ALA A 71 -4.66 -3.73 5.95
C ALA A 71 -3.69 -3.09 6.96
N LEU A 72 -2.71 -2.31 6.49
CA LEU A 72 -1.81 -1.58 7.38
C LEU A 72 -2.53 -0.48 8.18
N LEU A 73 -3.51 0.18 7.56
CA LEU A 73 -4.38 1.13 8.26
C LEU A 73 -5.22 0.42 9.34
N ASP A 74 -5.79 -0.75 9.03
CA ASP A 74 -6.52 -1.56 10.00
C ASP A 74 -5.64 -1.96 11.20
N GLU A 75 -4.39 -2.35 10.94
CA GLU A 75 -3.40 -2.64 11.98
C GLU A 75 -3.09 -1.40 12.84
N ALA A 76 -2.89 -0.23 12.22
CA ALA A 76 -2.66 1.02 12.95
C ALA A 76 -3.86 1.38 13.85
N ASN A 77 -5.08 1.22 13.32
CA ASN A 77 -6.32 1.46 14.05
C ASN A 77 -6.49 0.48 15.22
N ALA A 78 -6.23 -0.80 15.00
CA ALA A 78 -6.27 -1.82 16.05
C ALA A 78 -5.24 -1.56 17.17
N CYS A 79 -4.10 -0.95 16.84
CA CYS A 79 -3.10 -0.49 17.80
C CYS A 79 -3.46 0.83 18.51
N GLY A 80 -4.60 1.45 18.18
CA GLY A 80 -5.06 2.69 18.80
C GLY A 80 -4.36 3.96 18.30
N VAL A 81 -3.75 3.93 17.10
CA VAL A 81 -3.12 5.11 16.50
C VAL A 81 -4.19 6.13 16.11
N GLN A 82 -4.34 7.16 16.95
CA GLN A 82 -5.29 8.24 16.69
C GLN A 82 -4.78 9.13 15.56
N HIS A 83 -5.65 9.43 14.60
CA HIS A 83 -5.32 10.31 13.47
C HIS A 83 -6.57 11.04 12.99
N SER A 84 -6.39 12.22 12.38
CA SER A 84 -7.51 13.05 11.91
C SER A 84 -7.90 12.77 10.45
N CYS A 85 -6.95 12.31 9.65
CA CYS A 85 -7.20 11.92 8.26
C CYS A 85 -6.07 11.03 7.72
N VAL A 86 -6.38 10.26 6.68
CA VAL A 86 -5.43 9.50 5.88
C VAL A 86 -4.96 10.35 4.70
N THR A 87 -3.66 10.38 4.43
CA THR A 87 -3.10 11.03 3.24
C THR A 87 -2.40 10.01 2.34
N CYS A 88 -2.47 10.22 1.02
CA CYS A 88 -1.81 9.34 0.06
C CYS A 88 -1.49 10.03 -1.27
N ASP A 89 -0.56 9.45 -2.02
CA ASP A 89 -0.20 9.87 -3.37
C ASP A 89 -1.24 9.41 -4.42
N ALA A 90 -1.02 9.81 -5.68
CA ALA A 90 -1.94 9.53 -6.78
C ALA A 90 -1.97 8.06 -7.22
N ASP A 91 -1.03 7.20 -6.83
CA ASP A 91 -1.16 5.75 -7.09
C ASP A 91 -2.29 5.15 -6.26
N TYR A 92 -2.59 5.73 -5.10
CA TYR A 92 -3.71 5.35 -4.24
C TYR A 92 -4.94 6.21 -4.49
N GLY A 93 -4.77 7.52 -4.68
CA GLY A 93 -5.90 8.43 -4.88
C GLY A 93 -6.66 8.21 -6.18
N ASP A 94 -6.01 7.69 -7.22
CA ASP A 94 -6.70 7.31 -8.46
C ASP A 94 -7.35 5.92 -8.39
N ASN A 95 -7.22 5.20 -7.27
CA ASN A 95 -7.71 3.84 -7.13
C ASN A 95 -9.08 3.82 -6.42
N PRO A 96 -10.21 3.59 -7.14
CA PRO A 96 -11.53 3.63 -6.53
C PRO A 96 -11.73 2.56 -5.45
N ARG A 97 -11.05 1.41 -5.56
CA ARG A 97 -11.14 0.37 -4.52
C ARG A 97 -10.48 0.82 -3.22
N PHE A 98 -9.37 1.56 -3.32
CA PHE A 98 -8.73 2.15 -2.15
C PHE A 98 -9.61 3.22 -1.51
N LEU A 99 -10.11 4.17 -2.30
CA LEU A 99 -11.00 5.23 -1.81
C LEU A 99 -12.29 4.69 -1.20
N ASN A 100 -12.96 3.73 -1.86
CA ASN A 100 -14.13 3.06 -1.30
C ASN A 100 -13.79 2.30 -0.02
N GLY A 101 -12.59 1.71 0.06
CA GLY A 101 -12.09 1.05 1.27
C GLY A 101 -11.90 2.01 2.44
N LEU A 102 -11.42 3.24 2.20
CA LEU A 102 -11.37 4.30 3.21
C LEU A 102 -12.77 4.72 3.64
N GLY A 103 -13.67 4.95 2.68
CA GLY A 103 -15.06 5.32 2.96
C GLY A 103 -15.80 4.27 3.79
N ALA A 104 -15.61 2.97 3.49
CA ALA A 104 -16.20 1.88 4.25
C ALA A 104 -15.70 1.79 5.70
N ARG A 105 -14.52 2.36 5.99
CA ARG A 105 -13.95 2.45 7.34
C ARG A 105 -14.35 3.74 8.07
N GLY A 106 -15.07 4.64 7.41
CA GLY A 106 -15.41 5.96 7.96
C GLY A 106 -14.22 6.90 8.04
N GLU A 107 -13.17 6.65 7.26
CA GLU A 107 -11.93 7.43 7.30
C GLU A 107 -12.09 8.74 6.52
N TYR A 108 -11.70 9.86 7.15
CA TYR A 108 -11.48 11.10 6.43
C TYR A 108 -10.15 11.02 5.69
N TYR A 109 -10.09 11.53 4.46
CA TYR A 109 -8.86 11.45 3.67
C TYR A 109 -8.62 12.66 2.77
N VAL A 110 -7.33 12.90 2.51
CA VAL A 110 -6.82 13.81 1.49
C VAL A 110 -5.91 13.02 0.56
N ALA A 111 -6.38 12.75 -0.65
CA ALA A 111 -5.67 11.96 -1.64
C ALA A 111 -5.25 12.85 -2.82
N ALA A 112 -3.97 12.77 -3.20
CA ALA A 112 -3.55 13.32 -4.49
C ALA A 112 -4.17 12.49 -5.61
N VAL A 113 -4.51 13.11 -6.74
CA VAL A 113 -5.02 12.43 -7.93
C VAL A 113 -4.27 12.92 -9.17
N ARG A 114 -4.23 12.12 -10.24
CA ARG A 114 -3.70 12.59 -11.52
C ARG A 114 -4.64 13.63 -12.12
N ALA A 115 -4.10 14.54 -12.94
CA ALA A 115 -4.91 15.57 -13.60
C ALA A 115 -6.00 15.03 -14.54
N SER A 116 -5.85 13.78 -15.00
CA SER A 116 -6.86 13.08 -15.82
C SER A 116 -7.92 12.34 -14.99
N PHE A 117 -7.82 12.35 -13.67
CA PHE A 117 -8.79 11.72 -12.81
C PHE A 117 -10.13 12.45 -12.93
N SER A 118 -11.19 11.69 -13.24
CA SER A 118 -12.53 12.24 -13.48
C SER A 118 -13.45 11.84 -12.34
N VAL A 119 -14.22 12.81 -11.84
CA VAL A 119 -15.25 12.58 -10.83
C VAL A 119 -16.63 12.73 -11.46
N SER A 120 -17.54 11.82 -11.12
CA SER A 120 -18.96 11.98 -11.42
C SER A 120 -19.62 12.57 -10.18
N VAL A 121 -20.26 13.73 -10.35
CA VAL A 121 -21.11 14.33 -9.34
C VAL A 121 -22.53 13.87 -9.66
N GLY A 122 -23.14 13.12 -8.74
CA GLY A 122 -24.53 12.68 -8.85
C GLY A 122 -25.53 13.81 -8.67
#